data_AF-A0A654D868-F1
#
_entry.id   AF-A0A654D868-F1
#
_cell.length_a   1.000
_cell.length_b   1.000
_cell.length_c   1.000
_cell.angle_alpha   90.00
_cell.angle_beta   90.00
_cell.angle_gamma   90.00
#
_symmetry.space_group_name_H-M   'P 1'
#
loop_
_entity.id
_entity.type
_entity.pdbx_description
1 polymer ?
#
loop_
_entity_poly.entity_id
_entity_poly.type
_entity_poly.pdbx_seq_one_letter_code
_entity_poly.pdbx_strand_id
1 'polypeptide(L)'
;MRLALIIPALLAAAPISGEVVKVEGSTFIVEHELTVAAAPDAVWRSLGEPARWWSKAHSWSGDAANFSMQMRPGGCFCEALPGGGGAEHARVVYVVPTKLLRLSGSLGPLQQGAAIGTLSFEMAAEGQGTALVVRYVVSGYTGMDAAKLAPLVDGVIGEQAAGLKRAAEAPDR
;
A
#
# COMPACT_ATOMS: atom_id res chain seq x y z
N MET A 1 36.57 -27.01 40.14
CA MET A 1 35.19 -26.49 40.19
C MET A 1 35.19 -25.10 39.55
N ARG A 2 34.78 -24.99 38.27
CA ARG A 2 34.65 -23.70 37.58
C ARG A 2 33.20 -23.59 37.13
N LEU A 3 32.42 -22.78 37.85
CA LEU A 3 31.05 -22.42 37.47
C LEU A 3 31.14 -21.50 36.24
N ALA A 4 30.70 -21.96 35.07
CA ALA A 4 30.50 -21.10 33.91
C ALA A 4 29.06 -20.56 33.96
N LEU A 5 28.95 -19.24 34.15
CA LEU A 5 27.69 -18.51 34.17
C LEU A 5 27.16 -18.42 32.74
N ILE A 6 26.06 -19.11 32.44
CA ILE A 6 25.36 -19.00 31.16
C ILE A 6 24.42 -17.80 31.25
N ILE A 7 24.74 -16.72 30.54
CA ILE A 7 23.87 -15.56 30.36
C ILE A 7 22.91 -15.89 29.22
N PRO A 8 21.58 -15.93 29.43
CA PRO A 8 20.64 -16.10 28.33
C PRO A 8 20.56 -14.79 27.55
N ALA A 9 21.09 -14.81 26.32
CA ALA A 9 20.89 -13.72 25.37
C ALA A 9 19.43 -13.74 24.91
N LEU A 10 18.64 -12.78 25.42
CA LEU A 10 17.28 -12.53 24.95
C LEU A 10 17.39 -11.87 23.56
N LEU A 11 17.26 -12.65 22.49
CA LEU A 11 17.06 -12.09 21.16
C LEU A 11 15.67 -11.42 21.13
N ALA A 12 15.64 -10.10 21.31
CA ALA A 12 14.50 -9.31 20.88
C ALA A 12 14.49 -9.34 19.34
N ALA A 13 13.58 -10.12 18.76
CA ALA A 13 13.26 -10.01 17.34
C ALA A 13 12.62 -8.64 17.12
N ALA A 14 13.37 -7.68 16.60
CA ALA A 14 12.77 -6.48 16.04
C ALA A 14 11.92 -6.89 14.83
N PRO A 15 10.70 -6.39 14.66
CA PRO A 15 9.97 -6.60 13.43
C PRO A 15 10.79 -5.97 12.30
N ILE A 16 11.34 -6.81 11.42
CA ILE A 16 11.94 -6.35 10.18
C ILE A 16 10.78 -5.95 9.29
N SER A 17 10.58 -4.65 9.11
CA SER A 17 9.89 -4.16 7.91
C SER A 17 10.77 -4.49 6.72
N GLY A 18 10.35 -5.46 5.91
CA GLY A 18 11.01 -5.84 4.67
C GLY A 18 10.42 -5.06 3.49
N GLU A 19 11.30 -4.51 2.66
CA GLU A 19 10.97 -4.07 1.31
C GLU A 19 11.45 -5.16 0.34
N VAL A 20 10.57 -5.62 -0.55
CA VAL A 20 10.93 -6.59 -1.59
C VAL A 20 10.61 -6.01 -2.96
N VAL A 21 11.67 -5.80 -3.75
CA VAL A 21 11.58 -5.45 -5.16
C VAL A 21 12.05 -6.63 -6.00
N LYS A 22 11.17 -7.18 -6.85
CA LYS A 22 11.50 -8.22 -7.83
C LYS A 22 11.21 -7.71 -9.24
N VAL A 23 12.09 -8.01 -10.19
CA VAL A 23 11.90 -7.68 -11.62
C VAL A 23 12.12 -8.94 -12.46
N GLU A 24 11.22 -9.19 -13.41
CA GLU A 24 11.26 -10.33 -14.32
C GLU A 24 10.65 -9.95 -15.67
N GLY A 25 11.49 -9.75 -16.69
CA GLY A 25 11.04 -9.26 -18.01
C GLY A 25 10.37 -7.88 -17.91
N SER A 26 9.13 -7.77 -18.38
CA SER A 26 8.29 -6.56 -18.25
C SER A 26 7.49 -6.51 -16.96
N THR A 27 7.73 -7.43 -16.03
CA THR A 27 7.01 -7.53 -14.75
C THR A 27 7.89 -7.04 -13.61
N PHE A 28 7.29 -6.34 -12.66
CA PHE A 28 7.92 -6.09 -11.37
C PHE A 28 6.92 -6.19 -10.23
N ILE A 29 7.44 -6.45 -9.04
CA ILE A 29 6.71 -6.56 -7.77
C ILE A 29 7.40 -5.65 -6.78
N VAL A 30 6.61 -4.82 -6.09
CA VAL A 30 7.05 -4.04 -4.92
C VAL A 30 6.18 -4.43 -3.74
N GLU A 31 6.78 -4.52 -2.55
CA GLU A 31 6.12 -5.01 -1.35
C GLU A 31 6.69 -4.33 -0.11
N HIS A 32 5.80 -3.85 0.74
CA HIS A 32 6.12 -3.19 2.01
C HIS A 32 5.38 -3.88 3.15
N GLU A 33 6.12 -4.35 4.15
CA GLU A 33 5.57 -4.91 5.38
C GLU A 33 5.70 -3.92 6.55
N LEU A 34 4.60 -3.63 7.25
CA LEU A 34 4.56 -2.67 8.36
C LEU A 34 3.77 -3.24 9.54
N THR A 35 4.27 -3.05 10.76
CA THR A 35 3.44 -3.18 11.97
C THR A 35 2.76 -1.84 12.24
N VAL A 36 1.43 -1.84 12.32
CA VAL A 36 0.59 -0.68 12.61
C VAL A 36 0.07 -0.77 14.05
N ALA A 37 0.26 0.27 14.86
CA ALA A 37 -0.19 0.37 16.25
C ALA A 37 -1.68 0.73 16.34
N ALA A 38 -2.51 0.02 15.57
CA ALA A 38 -3.96 0.14 15.55
C ALA A 38 -4.59 -1.22 15.25
N ALA A 39 -5.79 -1.47 15.77
CA ALA A 39 -6.53 -2.70 15.48
C ALA A 39 -6.93 -2.78 13.99
N PRO A 40 -7.11 -3.98 13.41
CA PRO A 40 -7.43 -4.14 11.99
C PRO A 40 -8.66 -3.33 11.53
N ASP A 41 -9.65 -3.13 12.40
CA ASP A 41 -10.84 -2.33 12.12
C ASP A 41 -10.53 -0.85 11.86
N ALA A 42 -9.57 -0.27 12.61
CA ALA A 42 -9.14 1.12 12.45
C ALA A 42 -8.30 1.29 11.18
N VAL A 43 -7.44 0.32 10.88
CA VAL A 43 -6.67 0.27 9.61
C VAL A 43 -7.64 0.15 8.43
N TRP A 44 -8.63 -0.74 8.52
CA TRP A 44 -9.64 -0.95 7.48
C TRP A 44 -10.48 0.30 7.19
N ARG A 45 -10.90 1.02 8.25
CA ARG A 45 -11.63 2.28 8.12
C ARG A 45 -10.78 3.33 7.41
N SER A 46 -9.53 3.49 7.85
CA SER A 46 -8.61 4.46 7.26
C SER A 46 -8.28 4.12 5.80
N LEU A 47 -8.14 2.83 5.45
CA LEU A 47 -7.91 2.37 4.08
C LEU A 47 -9.01 2.85 3.12
N GLY A 48 -10.27 2.88 3.56
CA GLY A 48 -11.39 3.39 2.78
C GLY A 48 -11.42 4.91 2.57
N GLU A 49 -10.53 5.67 3.24
CA GLU A 49 -10.47 7.13 3.23
C GLU A 49 -9.16 7.63 2.62
N PRO A 50 -8.90 7.38 1.31
CA PRO A 50 -7.62 7.73 0.67
C PRO A 50 -7.24 9.21 0.77
N ALA A 51 -8.22 10.12 0.89
CA ALA A 51 -7.96 11.53 1.13
C ALA A 51 -7.13 11.83 2.39
N ARG A 52 -7.08 10.90 3.36
CA ARG A 52 -6.31 11.05 4.60
C ARG A 52 -4.89 10.53 4.52
N TRP A 53 -4.58 9.65 3.57
CA TRP A 53 -3.33 8.90 3.57
C TRP A 53 -2.62 8.82 2.23
N TRP A 54 -3.34 8.90 1.11
CA TRP A 54 -2.72 9.00 -0.20
C TRP A 54 -2.14 10.39 -0.39
N SER A 55 -0.86 10.46 -0.71
CA SER A 55 -0.11 11.70 -0.84
C SER A 55 -0.60 12.50 -2.04
N LYS A 56 -0.86 13.79 -1.82
CA LYS A 56 -1.17 14.75 -2.89
C LYS A 56 -0.01 14.95 -3.88
N ALA A 57 1.21 14.49 -3.56
CA ALA A 57 2.31 14.50 -4.52
C ALA A 57 2.06 13.52 -5.68
N HIS A 58 1.22 12.51 -5.46
CA HIS A 58 0.83 11.49 -6.45
C HIS A 58 -0.64 11.62 -6.84
N SER A 59 -1.09 12.88 -6.95
CA SER A 59 -2.44 13.29 -7.33
C SER A 59 -2.41 13.96 -8.70
N TRP A 60 -3.45 13.74 -9.51
CA TRP A 60 -3.63 14.46 -10.78
C TRP A 60 -4.18 15.87 -10.57
N SER A 61 -5.00 16.06 -9.52
CA SER A 61 -5.61 17.34 -9.15
C SER A 61 -4.70 18.23 -8.29
N GLY A 62 -3.66 17.65 -7.68
CA GLY A 62 -2.80 18.31 -6.69
C GLY A 62 -3.41 18.41 -5.29
N ASP A 63 -4.58 17.80 -5.05
CA ASP A 63 -5.29 17.85 -3.77
C ASP A 63 -5.80 16.47 -3.34
N ALA A 64 -5.34 16.02 -2.17
CA ALA A 64 -5.75 14.73 -1.62
C ALA A 64 -7.24 14.69 -1.27
N ALA A 65 -7.88 15.83 -0.99
CA ALA A 65 -9.31 15.88 -0.69
C ALA A 65 -10.20 15.36 -1.83
N ASN A 66 -9.66 15.29 -3.06
CA ASN A 66 -10.37 14.78 -4.22
C ASN A 66 -10.34 13.25 -4.35
N PHE A 67 -9.54 12.55 -3.53
CA PHE A 67 -9.50 11.09 -3.53
C PHE A 67 -10.72 10.48 -2.83
N SER A 68 -11.26 9.41 -3.42
CA SER A 68 -12.34 8.62 -2.85
C SER A 68 -12.16 7.13 -3.16
N MET A 69 -12.62 6.26 -2.26
CA MET A 69 -12.59 4.81 -2.48
C MET A 69 -13.92 4.17 -2.10
N GLN A 70 -14.46 3.33 -2.99
CA GLN A 70 -15.63 2.50 -2.70
C GLN A 70 -15.19 1.07 -2.37
N MET A 71 -15.28 0.69 -1.09
CA MET A 71 -14.79 -0.58 -0.53
C MET A 71 -15.72 -1.78 -0.85
N ARG A 72 -16.00 -2.02 -2.13
CA ARG A 72 -16.83 -3.14 -2.63
C ARG A 72 -16.33 -3.59 -4.01
N PRO A 73 -16.53 -4.85 -4.43
CA PRO A 73 -16.22 -5.27 -5.80
C PRO A 73 -16.82 -4.33 -6.85
N GLY A 74 -16.01 -3.94 -7.83
CA GLY A 74 -16.34 -2.96 -8.86
C GLY A 74 -16.25 -1.50 -8.43
N GLY A 75 -16.02 -1.22 -7.14
CA GLY A 75 -15.89 0.13 -6.59
C GLY A 75 -14.60 0.82 -7.05
N CYS A 76 -14.67 2.13 -7.25
CA CYS A 76 -13.53 2.91 -7.72
C CYS A 76 -12.66 3.39 -6.56
N PHE A 77 -11.34 3.33 -6.72
CA PHE A 77 -10.41 4.30 -6.16
C PHE A 77 -10.22 5.41 -7.20
N CYS A 78 -10.89 6.54 -6.97
CA CYS A 78 -11.06 7.61 -7.94
C CYS A 78 -10.55 8.94 -7.37
N GLU A 79 -10.27 9.85 -8.28
CA GLU A 79 -9.92 11.23 -7.97
C GLU A 79 -10.78 12.18 -8.81
N ALA A 80 -11.41 13.18 -8.18
CA ALA A 80 -12.09 14.25 -8.89
C ALA A 80 -11.08 15.26 -9.47
N LEU A 81 -11.31 15.76 -10.68
CA LEU A 81 -10.41 16.73 -11.33
C LEU A 81 -11.01 18.15 -11.36
N PRO A 82 -10.17 19.20 -11.23
CA PRO A 82 -10.61 20.58 -11.41
C PRO A 82 -11.22 20.81 -12.80
N GLY A 83 -12.31 21.58 -12.86
CA GLY A 83 -13.02 21.85 -14.12
C GLY A 83 -13.99 20.74 -14.55
N GLY A 84 -14.14 19.69 -13.75
CA GLY A 84 -15.01 18.54 -14.03
C GLY A 84 -14.24 17.36 -14.64
N GLY A 85 -14.77 16.16 -14.42
CA GLY A 85 -14.11 14.90 -14.79
C GLY A 85 -13.48 14.19 -13.59
N GLY A 86 -12.77 13.10 -13.86
CA GLY A 86 -12.15 12.28 -12.84
C GLY A 86 -11.12 11.31 -13.40
N ALA A 87 -10.23 10.84 -12.55
CA ALA A 87 -9.28 9.78 -12.83
C ALA A 87 -9.65 8.52 -12.02
N GLU A 88 -9.80 7.38 -12.69
CA GLU A 88 -9.85 6.07 -12.02
C GLU A 88 -8.41 5.58 -11.83
N HIS A 89 -7.93 5.55 -10.58
CA HIS A 89 -6.60 5.03 -10.27
C HIS A 89 -6.59 3.50 -10.27
N ALA A 90 -7.62 2.92 -9.66
CA ALA A 90 -7.83 1.48 -9.63
C ALA A 90 -9.28 1.13 -9.31
N ARG A 91 -9.65 -0.13 -9.56
CA ARG A 91 -10.95 -0.71 -9.22
C ARG A 91 -10.79 -1.83 -8.22
N VAL A 92 -11.62 -1.85 -7.19
CA VAL A 92 -11.66 -2.94 -6.21
C VAL A 92 -12.18 -4.22 -6.88
N VAL A 93 -11.41 -5.31 -6.78
CA VAL A 93 -11.72 -6.62 -7.39
C VAL A 93 -11.94 -7.72 -6.36
N TYR A 94 -11.45 -7.56 -5.13
CA TYR A 94 -11.66 -8.53 -4.06
C TYR A 94 -11.62 -7.83 -2.69
N VAL A 95 -12.56 -8.20 -1.82
CA VAL A 95 -12.76 -7.55 -0.51
C VAL A 95 -13.07 -8.63 0.52
N VAL A 96 -12.24 -8.70 1.56
CA VAL A 96 -12.51 -9.41 2.80
C VAL A 96 -12.32 -8.39 3.91
N PRO A 97 -13.41 -7.89 4.53
CA PRO A 97 -13.31 -6.88 5.57
C PRO A 97 -12.25 -7.21 6.61
N THR A 98 -11.44 -6.20 6.94
CA THR A 98 -10.38 -6.20 7.98
C THR A 98 -9.23 -7.18 7.73
N LYS A 99 -9.20 -7.82 6.55
CA LYS A 99 -8.17 -8.81 6.18
C LYS A 99 -7.52 -8.54 4.84
N LEU A 100 -8.30 -8.22 3.81
CA LEU A 100 -7.77 -8.09 2.46
C LEU A 100 -8.60 -7.14 1.60
N LEU A 101 -7.94 -6.16 0.99
CA LEU A 101 -8.46 -5.39 -0.12
C LEU A 101 -7.55 -5.56 -1.32
N ARG A 102 -8.10 -5.91 -2.49
CA ARG A 102 -7.36 -5.97 -3.75
C ARG A 102 -7.99 -5.06 -4.79
N LEU A 103 -7.15 -4.29 -5.45
CA LEU A 103 -7.49 -3.41 -6.54
C LEU A 103 -6.73 -3.80 -7.81
N SER A 104 -7.37 -3.58 -8.96
CA SER A 104 -6.76 -3.66 -10.29
C SER A 104 -6.70 -2.26 -10.90
N GLY A 105 -5.52 -1.82 -11.31
CA GLY A 105 -5.29 -0.51 -11.91
C GLY A 105 -3.81 -0.19 -12.04
N SER A 106 -3.46 0.54 -13.10
CA SER A 106 -2.10 1.02 -13.38
C SER A 106 -1.97 2.46 -12.88
N LEU A 107 -1.24 2.66 -11.79
CA LEU A 107 -1.13 3.96 -11.12
C LEU A 107 -0.32 5.00 -11.93
N GLY A 108 -0.76 6.26 -11.87
CA GLY A 108 -0.02 7.40 -12.40
C GLY A 108 0.33 7.25 -13.89
N PRO A 109 1.58 7.53 -14.31
CA PRO A 109 2.01 7.41 -15.71
C PRO A 109 1.82 6.01 -16.32
N LEU A 110 1.76 4.96 -15.49
CA LEU A 110 1.55 3.59 -15.96
C LEU A 110 0.20 3.42 -16.65
N GLN A 111 -0.78 4.26 -16.35
CA GLN A 111 -2.10 4.27 -16.98
C GLN A 111 -2.04 4.54 -18.49
N GLN A 112 -0.99 5.22 -18.98
CA GLN A 112 -0.84 5.56 -20.40
C GLN A 112 -0.38 4.37 -21.25
N GLY A 113 0.13 3.31 -20.60
CA GLY A 113 0.61 2.11 -21.25
C GLY A 113 -0.41 0.98 -21.26
N ALA A 114 -0.13 -0.07 -22.03
CA ALA A 114 -0.84 -1.35 -21.93
C ALA A 114 -0.29 -2.17 -20.75
N ALA A 115 -0.33 -1.57 -19.56
CA ALA A 115 0.11 -2.16 -18.31
C ALA A 115 -1.09 -2.54 -17.43
N ILE A 116 -0.93 -3.60 -16.65
CA ILE A 116 -1.88 -4.05 -15.64
C ILE A 116 -1.19 -4.02 -14.29
N GLY A 117 -1.80 -3.32 -13.33
CA GLY A 117 -1.39 -3.33 -11.93
C GLY A 117 -2.38 -4.08 -11.04
N THR A 118 -1.86 -4.79 -10.04
CA THR A 118 -2.63 -5.42 -8.96
C THR A 118 -2.09 -4.95 -7.62
N LEU A 119 -2.84 -4.11 -6.92
CA LEU A 119 -2.49 -3.54 -5.61
C LEU A 119 -3.27 -4.30 -4.52
N SER A 120 -2.57 -4.85 -3.54
CA SER A 120 -3.17 -5.60 -2.42
C SER A 120 -2.76 -4.98 -1.09
N PHE A 121 -3.73 -4.87 -0.19
CA PHE A 121 -3.55 -4.53 1.22
C PHE A 121 -4.00 -5.74 2.03
N GLU A 122 -3.07 -6.42 2.67
CA GLU A 122 -3.32 -7.60 3.50
C GLU A 122 -3.07 -7.24 4.97
N MET A 123 -3.98 -7.64 5.84
CA MET A 123 -3.99 -7.30 7.26
C MET A 123 -4.15 -8.56 8.10
N ALA A 124 -3.33 -8.68 9.13
CA ALA A 124 -3.49 -9.69 10.17
C ALA A 124 -3.34 -9.03 11.54
N ALA A 125 -4.12 -9.49 12.52
CA ALA A 125 -3.94 -9.04 13.89
C ALA A 125 -2.56 -9.47 14.41
N GLU A 126 -1.81 -8.55 15.01
CA GLU A 126 -0.48 -8.79 15.58
C GLU A 126 -0.40 -8.12 16.96
N GLY A 127 -0.52 -8.91 18.03
CA GLY A 127 -0.59 -8.39 19.40
C GLY A 127 -1.78 -7.43 19.58
N GLN A 128 -1.50 -6.17 19.92
CA GLN A 128 -2.50 -5.09 20.01
C GLN A 128 -2.63 -4.26 18.71
N GLY A 129 -1.85 -4.60 17.68
CA GLY A 129 -1.79 -3.89 16.40
C GLY A 129 -2.18 -4.76 15.22
N THR A 130 -1.72 -4.35 14.03
CA THR A 130 -1.97 -5.00 12.76
C THR A 130 -0.66 -5.17 11.99
N ALA A 131 -0.35 -6.38 11.56
CA ALA A 131 0.63 -6.62 10.50
C ALA A 131 -0.03 -6.28 9.16
N LEU A 132 0.50 -5.29 8.45
CA LEU A 132 0.02 -4.78 7.17
C LEU A 132 1.05 -5.11 6.08
N VAL A 133 0.61 -5.76 5.01
CA VAL A 133 1.39 -5.98 3.79
C VAL A 133 0.75 -5.22 2.64
N VAL A 134 1.52 -4.31 2.01
CA VAL A 134 1.10 -3.58 0.81
C VAL A 134 1.94 -4.06 -0.36
N ARG A 135 1.30 -4.71 -1.33
CA ARG A 135 1.97 -5.31 -2.49
C ARG A 135 1.40 -4.77 -3.78
N TYR A 136 2.26 -4.36 -4.71
CA TYR A 136 1.86 -3.94 -6.05
C TYR A 136 2.63 -4.72 -7.11
N VAL A 137 1.89 -5.48 -7.92
CA VAL A 137 2.41 -6.27 -9.04
C VAL A 137 2.03 -5.57 -10.33
N VAL A 138 3.02 -5.27 -11.18
CA VAL A 138 2.81 -4.60 -12.46
C VAL A 138 3.41 -5.43 -13.57
N SER A 139 2.68 -5.56 -14.69
CA SER A 139 3.18 -6.20 -15.90
C SER A 139 2.61 -5.52 -17.15
N GLY A 140 3.29 -5.66 -18.28
CA GLY A 140 2.86 -5.15 -19.58
C GLY A 140 3.73 -4.01 -20.11
N TYR A 141 3.19 -3.24 -21.05
CA TYR A 141 3.92 -2.13 -21.67
C TYR A 141 3.73 -0.84 -20.88
N THR A 142 4.80 -0.36 -20.24
CA THR A 142 4.81 0.88 -19.45
C THR A 142 5.53 2.04 -20.15
N GLY A 143 6.08 1.81 -21.35
CA GLY A 143 6.94 2.77 -22.04
C GLY A 143 8.34 2.95 -21.44
N MET A 144 8.64 2.27 -20.33
CA MET A 144 9.94 2.32 -19.64
C MET A 144 10.43 0.91 -19.31
N ASP A 145 11.74 0.77 -19.17
CA ASP A 145 12.37 -0.45 -18.64
C ASP A 145 11.89 -0.76 -17.21
N ALA A 146 11.45 -2.00 -16.97
CA ALA A 146 10.89 -2.42 -15.69
C ALA A 146 11.90 -2.32 -14.53
N ALA A 147 13.19 -2.57 -14.78
CA ALA A 147 14.22 -2.49 -13.75
C ALA A 147 14.51 -1.04 -13.33
N LYS A 148 14.30 -0.07 -14.23
CA LYS A 148 14.38 1.37 -13.90
C LYS A 148 13.13 1.87 -13.20
N LEU A 149 11.97 1.30 -13.55
CA LEU A 149 10.69 1.73 -13.03
C LEU A 149 10.41 1.18 -11.63
N ALA A 150 10.80 -0.06 -11.34
CA ALA A 150 10.47 -0.73 -10.09
C ALA A 150 10.91 0.05 -8.84
N PRO A 151 12.15 0.60 -8.73
CA PRO A 151 12.55 1.38 -7.56
C PRO A 151 11.79 2.71 -7.40
N LEU A 152 11.33 3.31 -8.51
CA LEU A 152 10.53 4.54 -8.45
C LEU A 152 9.14 4.23 -7.91
N VAL A 153 8.52 3.17 -8.42
CA VAL A 153 7.19 2.73 -7.96
C VAL A 153 7.26 2.22 -6.53
N ASP A 154 8.34 1.56 -6.15
CA ASP A 154 8.57 1.15 -4.76
C ASP A 154 8.48 2.34 -3.81
N GLY A 155 9.24 3.42 -4.08
CA GLY A 155 9.20 4.62 -3.25
C GLY A 155 7.81 5.24 -3.13
N VAL A 156 7.01 5.21 -4.22
CA VAL A 156 5.61 5.69 -4.19
C VAL A 156 4.75 4.81 -3.28
N ILE A 157 4.83 3.48 -3.41
CA ILE A 157 4.04 2.54 -2.62
C ILE A 157 4.45 2.58 -1.15
N GLY A 158 5.75 2.68 -0.85
CA GLY A 158 6.26 2.86 0.52
C GLY A 158 5.76 4.15 1.17
N GLU A 159 5.75 5.27 0.43
CA GLU A 159 5.17 6.53 0.92
C GLU A 159 3.68 6.36 1.28
N GLN A 160 2.92 5.67 0.44
CA GLN A 160 1.48 5.46 0.66
C GLN A 160 1.21 4.51 1.83
N ALA A 161 1.99 3.43 1.95
CA ALA A 161 1.89 2.49 3.06
C ALA A 161 2.20 3.17 4.40
N ALA A 162 3.23 4.01 4.44
CA ALA A 162 3.55 4.83 5.60
C ALA A 162 2.46 5.87 5.89
N GLY A 163 1.85 6.46 4.85
CA GLY A 163 0.70 7.35 4.97
C GLY A 163 -0.49 6.67 5.64
N LEU A 164 -0.83 5.45 5.19
CA LEU A 164 -1.94 4.67 5.73
C LEU A 164 -1.70 4.31 7.21
N LYS A 165 -0.48 3.88 7.54
CA LYS A 165 -0.07 3.64 8.94
C LYS A 165 -0.31 4.87 9.80
N ARG A 166 0.19 6.04 9.40
CA ARG A 166 0.00 7.30 10.15
C ARG A 166 -1.48 7.66 10.31
N ALA A 167 -2.29 7.49 9.26
CA ALA A 167 -3.71 7.80 9.31
C ALA A 167 -4.49 6.86 10.25
N ALA A 168 -4.11 5.58 10.30
CA ALA A 168 -4.73 4.58 11.16
C ALA A 168 -4.31 4.69 12.64
N GLU A 169 -3.11 5.18 12.92
CA GLU A 169 -2.60 5.41 14.27
C GLU A 169 -3.02 6.77 14.86
N ALA A 170 -3.53 7.67 14.03
CA ALA A 170 -4.06 8.94 14.49
C ALA A 170 -5.35 8.71 15.30
N PRO A 171 -5.60 9.50 16.37
CA PRO A 171 -6.87 9.45 17.09
C PRO A 171 -8.04 9.73 16.13
N ASP A 172 -9.13 8.98 16.29
CA ASP A 172 -10.40 9.28 15.63
C ASP A 172 -10.79 10.74 16.00
N ARG A 173 -10.98 11.60 15.00
CA ARG A 173 -11.41 13.00 15.18
C ARG A 173 -12.91 13.12 15.29
#